data_AF-A0A1D9FTG2-F1
#
_entry.id   AF-A0A1D9FTG2-F1
#
_cell.length_a   1.000
_cell.length_b   1.000
_cell.length_c   1.000
_cell.angle_alpha   90.00
_cell.angle_beta   90.00
_cell.angle_gamma   90.00
#
_symmetry.space_group_name_H-M   'P 1'
#
loop_
_entity.id
_entity.type
_entity.pdbx_description
1 polymer ?
#
loop_
_entity_poly.entity_id
_entity_poly.type
_entity_poly.pdbx_seq_one_letter_code
_entity_poly.pdbx_strand_id
1 'polypeptide(L)' 'MIRFRIIRKWIVSPDGKVVVQAESRAFASGDQANTSQEVTVTRESGRSYSRSSSSSFASSTVEDEGAKSGKK' A
#
# COMPACT_ATOMS: atom_id res chain seq x y z
N MET A 1 -8.56 5.13 -16.17
CA MET A 1 -9.43 4.44 -15.19
C MET A 1 -8.70 4.40 -13.85
N ILE A 2 -9.31 4.91 -12.78
CA ILE A 2 -8.72 4.88 -11.44
C ILE A 2 -9.15 3.57 -10.75
N ARG A 3 -8.19 2.84 -10.20
CA ARG A 3 -8.43 1.62 -9.39
C ARG A 3 -7.98 1.90 -7.96
N PHE A 4 -8.85 1.56 -7.01
CA PHE A 4 -8.56 1.72 -5.59
C PHE A 4 -9.05 0.51 -4.81
N ARG A 5 -8.24 0.02 -3.88
CA ARG A 5 -8.58 -1.09 -2.97
C ARG A 5 -8.04 -0.82 -1.57
N ILE A 6 -8.86 -1.10 -0.57
CA ILE A 6 -8.45 -1.14 0.84
C ILE A 6 -8.74 -2.53 1.38
N ILE A 7 -7.75 -3.11 2.07
CA ILE A 7 -7.92 -4.33 2.86
C ILE A 7 -7.62 -3.99 4.31
N ARG A 8 -8.53 -4.38 5.22
CA ARG A 8 -8.37 -4.25 6.67
C ARG A 8 -8.44 -5.62 7.32
N LYS A 9 -7.52 -5.89 8.25
CA LYS A 9 -7.46 -7.14 9.03
C LYS A 9 -7.14 -6.84 10.48
N TRP A 10 -7.90 -7.42 11.40
CA TRP A 10 -7.74 -7.18 12.83
C TRP A 10 -7.52 -8.51 13.57
N ILE A 11 -6.72 -8.47 14.63
CA ILE A 11 -6.65 -9.53 15.64
C ILE A 11 -7.34 -8.98 16.88
N VAL A 12 -8.30 -9.75 17.40
CA VAL A 12 -9.14 -9.37 18.54
C VAL A 12 -8.86 -10.34 19.67
N SER A 13 -8.57 -9.82 20.87
CA SER A 13 -8.41 -10.62 22.07
C SER A 13 -9.77 -11.18 22.54
N PRO A 14 -9.78 -12.22 23.39
CA PRO A 14 -11.03 -12.82 23.88
C PRO A 14 -11.98 -11.86 24.60
N ASP A 15 -11.46 -10.77 25.15
CA ASP A 15 -12.24 -9.69 25.78
C ASP A 15 -12.85 -8.69 24.76
N GLY A 16 -12.68 -8.93 23.46
CA GLY A 16 -13.22 -8.12 22.38
C GLY A 16 -12.37 -6.91 21.98
N LYS A 17 -11.19 -6.71 22.56
CA LYS A 17 -10.31 -5.59 22.21
C LYS A 17 -9.47 -5.89 20.96
N VAL A 18 -9.25 -4.88 20.11
CA VAL A 18 -8.33 -5.01 18.97
C VAL A 18 -6.89 -4.88 19.45
N VAL A 19 -6.13 -5.97 19.36
CA VAL A 19 -4.71 -6.01 19.73
C VAL A 19 -3.80 -5.73 18.55
N VAL A 20 -4.24 -6.03 17.32
CA VAL A 20 -3.51 -5.70 16.09
C VAL A 20 -4.48 -5.22 15.03
N GLN A 21 -4.13 -4.14 14.34
CA GLN A 21 -4.81 -3.65 13.15
C GLN A 21 -3.80 -3.55 12.01
N ALA A 22 -4.12 -4.18 10.88
CA ALA A 22 -3.39 -4.05 9.63
C ALA A 22 -4.28 -3.45 8.55
N GLU A 23 -3.75 -2.50 7.79
CA GLU A 23 -4.40 -1.88 6.65
C GLU A 23 -3.45 -1.86 5.45
N SER A 24 -3.95 -2.26 4.29
CA SER A 24 -3.25 -2.15 3.01
C SER A 24 -4.12 -1.35 2.06
N ARG A 25 -3.58 -0.24 1.53
CA ARG A 25 -4.21 0.60 0.52
C ARG A 25 -3.44 0.46 -0.78
N ALA A 26 -4.14 0.15 -1.86
CA ALA A 26 -3.57 0.13 -3.20
C ALA A 26 -4.34 1.11 -4.09
N PHE A 27 -3.61 1.93 -4.82
CA PHE A 27 -4.11 2.91 -5.76
C PHE A 27 -3.39 2.74 -7.10
N ALA A 28 -4.11 2.80 -8.20
CA ALA A 28 -3.53 2.86 -9.53
C ALA A 28 -4.31 3.82 -10.43
N SER A 29 -3.57 4.64 -11.17
CA SER A 29 -4.13 5.61 -12.13
C SER A 29 -3.19 5.75 -13.31
N GLY A 30 -3.65 5.36 -14.50
CA GLY A 30 -2.80 5.30 -15.68
C GLY A 30 -1.62 4.36 -15.44
N ASP A 31 -0.42 4.91 -15.61
CA ASP A 31 0.83 4.16 -15.54
C ASP A 31 1.45 4.19 -14.13
N GLN A 32 0.77 4.83 -13.18
CA GLN A 32 1.19 4.99 -11.81
C GLN A 32 0.44 4.02 -10.89
N ALA A 33 1.18 3.39 -9.99
CA ALA A 33 0.65 2.56 -8.92
C ALA A 33 1.31 2.94 -7.58
N ASN A 34 0.51 2.96 -6.52
CA ASN A 34 0.95 3.18 -5.16
C ASN A 34 0.37 2.08 -4.27
N THR A 35 1.19 1.52 -3.40
CA THR A 35 0.72 0.66 -2.30
C THR A 35 1.26 1.21 -0.99
N SER A 36 0.39 1.42 -0.02
CA SER A 36 0.75 1.75 1.36
C SER A 36 0.19 0.70 2.30
N GLN A 37 0.99 0.35 3.31
CA GLN A 37 0.68 -0.65 4.30
C GLN A 37 0.97 -0.10 5.68
N GLU A 38 0.10 -0.41 6.62
CA GLU A 38 0.21 0.00 8.01
C GLU A 38 -0.18 -1.13 8.94
N VAL A 39 0.62 -1.33 9.99
CA VAL A 39 0.33 -2.25 11.08
C VAL A 39 0.47 -1.49 12.40
N THR A 40 -0.57 -1.56 13.22
CA THR A 40 -0.59 -1.01 14.58
C THR A 40 -0.85 -2.15 15.56
N VAL A 41 0.02 -2.28 16.56
CA VAL A 41 -0.09 -3.24 17.65
C VAL A 41 -0.37 -2.47 18.94
N THR A 42 -1.50 -2.75 19.57
CA THR A 42 -1.90 -2.16 20.85
C THR A 42 -1.42 -3.04 21.99
N ARG A 43 -0.69 -2.46 22.97
CA ARG A 43 -0.32 -3.18 24.19
C ARG A 43 -1.29 -2.87 25.32
N GLU A 44 -1.36 -3.80 26.28
CA GLU A 44 -2.35 -3.84 27.38
C GLU A 44 -2.43 -2.56 28.21
N SER A 45 -1.30 -1.86 28.38
CA SER A 45 -1.30 -0.45 28.82
C SER A 45 -1.63 0.43 27.62
N GLY A 46 -2.93 0.75 27.46
CA GLY A 46 -3.53 1.47 26.33
C GLY A 46 -2.94 2.85 25.94
N ARG A 47 -1.77 3.21 26.46
CA ARG A 47 -0.95 4.35 26.05
C ARG A 47 0.23 3.99 25.14
N SER A 48 0.57 2.72 24.98
CA SER A 48 1.70 2.30 24.16
C SER A 48 1.25 1.41 23.01
N TYR A 49 1.55 1.85 21.78
CA TYR A 49 1.37 1.06 20.57
C TYR A 49 2.66 1.06 19.75
N SER A 50 2.86 0.00 18.99
CA SER A 50 3.91 -0.05 17.97
C SER A 50 3.24 0.11 16.61
N ARG A 51 3.65 1.11 15.84
CA ARG A 51 3.17 1.34 14.49
C ARG A 51 4.31 1.15 13.50
N SER A 52 4.05 0.39 12.46
CA SER A 52 4.95 0.23 11.33
C SER A 52 4.19 0.56 10.06
N SER A 53 4.82 1.34 9.20
CA SER A 53 4.27 1.70 7.89
C SER A 53 5.30 1.43 6.81
N SER A 54 4.80 1.07 5.63
CA SER A 54 5.60 0.92 4.42
C SER A 54 4.80 1.47 3.25
N SER A 55 5.48 2.08 2.30
CA SER A 55 4.88 2.52 1.06
C SER A 55 5.79 2.23 -0.13
N SER A 56 5.16 1.97 -1.27
CA SER A 56 5.83 1.72 -2.53
C SER A 56 5.11 2.47 -3.63
N PHE A 57 5.89 2.95 -4.59
CA PHE A 57 5.41 3.66 -5.76
C PHE A 57 6.06 3.01 -6.99
N ALA A 58 5.27 2.81 -8.04
CA ALA A 58 5.71 2.33 -9.32
C ALA A 58 5.12 3.23 -10.41
N SER A 59 5.94 3.56 -11.39
CA SER A 59 5.51 4.24 -12.61
C SER A 59 6.27 3.64 -13.78
N SER A 60 5.59 3.39 -14.90
CA SER A 60 6.25 3.03 -16.16
C SER A 60 6.15 4.17 -17.16
N THR A 61 7.25 4.52 -17.79
CA THR A 61 7.25 5.31 -19.03
C THR A 61 7.39 4.34 -20.19
N VAL A 62 6.54 4.46 -21.21
CA VAL A 62 6.79 3.78 -22.49
C VAL A 62 7.99 4.48 -23.13
N GLU A 63 9.15 3.83 -23.17
CA GLU A 63 10.23 4.24 -24.05
C GLU A 63 9.79 3.84 -25.47
N ASP A 64 9.50 4.83 -26.31
CA ASP A 64 9.25 4.61 -27.73
C ASP A 64 10.57 4.14 -28.37
N GLU A 65 10.76 2.83 -28.50
CA GLU A 65 11.79 2.23 -29.36
C GLU A 65 11.41 2.44 -30.84
N GLY A 66 11.32 3.70 -31.25
CA GLY A 66 10.84 4.14 -32.56
C GLY A 66 11.77 5.13 -33.24
N ALA A 67 13.07 5.15 -32.91
CA ALA A 67 14.05 6.01 -33.58
C ALA A 67 15.06 5.22 -34.42
N LYS A 68 14.96 5.44 -35.75
CA LYS A 68 15.96 5.25 -36.83
C LYS A 68 15.88 3.94 -37.64
N SER A 69 15.13 4.00 -38.74
CA SER A 69 15.61 3.46 -40.02
C SER A 69 15.91 4.65 -40.93
N GLY A 70 17.21 4.91 -41.12
CA GLY A 70 17.69 5.98 -41.96
C GLY A 70 17.66 5.62 -43.44
N LYS A 71 17.20 6.59 -44.25
CA LYS A 71 17.80 7.08 -45.50
C LYS A 71 18.50 6.04 -46.41
N LYS A 72 17.82 5.68 -47.51
CA LYS A 72 18.33 5.83 -48.88
C LYS A 72 17.19 5.74 -49.89
#